data_AF-A0A2H9P3Y4-F1
#
_entry.id   AF-A0A2H9P3Y4-F1
#
_cell.length_a   1.000
_cell.length_b   1.000
_cell.length_c   1.000
_cell.angle_alpha   90.00
_cell.angle_beta   90.00
_cell.angle_gamma   90.00
#
_symmetry.space_group_name_H-M   'P 1'
#
loop_
_entity.id
_entity.type
_entity.pdbx_description
1 polymer ?
#
loop_
_entity_poly.entity_id
_entity_poly.type
_entity_poly.pdbx_seq_one_letter_code
_entity_poly.pdbx_strand_id
1 'polypeptide(L)'
;MKYDFYADAGHGWLKVPISKLKELGIENKISLYSYIKNNNAYLEEDCDVSVFCNAVRESDPLWILNQHITEHQSQYSSIRGYDKYDYPK
;
A
#
# COMPACT_ATOMS: atom_id res chain seq x y z
N MET A 1 6.58 -0.19 13.45
CA MET A 1 5.37 0.60 13.03
C MET A 1 4.18 -0.32 12.80
N LYS A 2 2.92 0.18 12.70
CA LYS A 2 1.76 -0.61 12.26
C LYS A 2 1.28 -0.14 10.88
N TYR A 3 0.98 -1.08 9.98
CA TYR A 3 0.44 -0.80 8.65
C TYR A 3 -0.90 -1.52 8.43
N ASP A 4 -1.84 -0.85 7.78
CA ASP A 4 -3.18 -1.38 7.51
C ASP A 4 -3.21 -1.99 6.11
N PHE A 5 -3.57 -3.27 6.00
CA PHE A 5 -3.76 -3.97 4.74
C PHE A 5 -5.26 -4.15 4.47
N TYR A 6 -5.73 -3.69 3.32
CA TYR A 6 -7.13 -3.78 2.90
C TYR A 6 -7.25 -4.81 1.79
N ALA A 7 -8.31 -5.63 1.78
CA ALA A 7 -8.55 -6.56 0.67
C ALA A 7 -10.03 -6.67 0.36
N ASP A 8 -10.34 -6.80 -0.94
CA ASP A 8 -11.64 -7.23 -1.44
C ASP A 8 -11.54 -8.60 -2.14
N ALA A 9 -12.63 -9.06 -2.76
CA ALA A 9 -12.67 -10.36 -3.43
C ALA A 9 -11.71 -10.48 -4.64
N GLY A 10 -11.13 -9.37 -5.11
CA GLY A 10 -10.25 -9.34 -6.28
C GLY A 10 -8.80 -9.00 -5.96
N HIS A 11 -8.53 -7.96 -5.15
CA HIS A 11 -7.18 -7.49 -4.85
C HIS A 11 -7.04 -6.96 -3.42
N GLY A 12 -5.80 -6.89 -2.96
CA GLY A 12 -5.33 -6.30 -1.73
C GLY A 12 -4.49 -5.03 -1.93
N TRP A 13 -4.49 -4.17 -0.91
CA TRP A 13 -3.69 -2.95 -0.86
C TRP A 13 -3.13 -2.67 0.53
N LEU A 14 -1.83 -2.41 0.63
CA LEU A 14 -1.20 -1.93 1.85
C LEU A 14 -1.21 -0.40 1.93
N LYS A 15 -1.81 0.17 2.98
CA LYS A 15 -1.80 1.62 3.21
C LYS A 15 -0.48 2.04 3.85
N VAL A 16 0.25 2.90 3.14
CA VAL A 16 1.56 3.40 3.54
C VAL A 16 1.60 4.94 3.39
N PRO A 17 2.05 5.69 4.42
CA PRO A 17 2.27 7.12 4.27
C PRO A 17 3.31 7.43 3.18
N ILE A 18 3.05 8.45 2.34
CA ILE A 18 3.98 8.87 1.28
C ILE A 18 5.36 9.24 1.87
N SER A 19 5.39 9.85 3.06
CA SER A 19 6.63 10.17 3.77
C SER A 19 7.47 8.93 4.05
N LYS A 20 6.86 7.79 4.35
CA LYS A 20 7.59 6.54 4.60
C LYS A 20 8.16 5.96 3.32
N LEU A 21 7.45 6.07 2.18
CA LEU A 21 8.00 5.67 0.89
C LEU A 21 9.24 6.50 0.52
N LYS A 22 9.19 7.81 0.75
CA LYS A 22 10.32 8.75 0.58
C LYS A 22 11.49 8.42 1.52
N GLU A 23 11.20 8.13 2.78
CA GLU A 23 12.20 7.72 3.76
C GLU A 23 12.93 6.44 3.35
N LEU A 24 12.21 5.49 2.75
CA LEU A 24 12.75 4.22 2.26
C LEU A 24 13.40 4.35 0.86
N GLY A 25 13.27 5.48 0.17
CA GLY A 25 13.81 5.69 -1.18
C GLY A 25 13.20 4.77 -2.24
N ILE A 26 11.92 4.40 -2.08
CA ILE A 26 11.19 3.50 -3.00
C ILE A 26 10.00 4.17 -3.66
N GLU A 27 9.78 5.45 -3.43
CA GLU A 27 8.61 6.18 -3.93
C GLU A 27 8.52 6.20 -5.46
N ASN A 28 9.66 6.09 -6.16
CA ASN A 28 9.74 5.98 -7.61
C ASN A 28 9.68 4.53 -8.13
N LYS A 29 9.60 3.54 -7.25
CA LYS A 29 9.49 2.11 -7.58
C LYS A 29 8.06 1.60 -7.51
N ILE A 30 7.14 2.40 -6.95
CA ILE A 30 5.74 2.05 -6.83
C ILE A 30 5.05 2.25 -8.18
N SER A 31 4.32 1.22 -8.61
CA SER A 31 3.66 1.18 -9.90
C SER A 31 2.38 2.02 -9.96
N LEU A 32 1.90 2.28 -11.18
CA LEU A 32 0.59 2.91 -11.43
C LEU A 32 -0.61 1.99 -11.09
N TYR A 33 -0.38 0.73 -10.71
CA TYR A 33 -1.43 -0.18 -10.23
C TYR A 33 -1.81 0.09 -8.77
N SER A 34 -0.89 0.70 -8.02
CA SER A 34 -1.17 1.27 -6.72
C SER A 34 -2.03 2.53 -6.84
N TYR A 35 -2.66 2.90 -5.73
CA TYR A 35 -3.49 4.11 -5.65
C TYR A 35 -2.94 5.12 -4.65
N ILE A 36 -3.40 6.37 -4.74
CA ILE A 36 -3.07 7.45 -3.82
C ILE A 36 -4.33 8.16 -3.37
N LYS A 37 -4.38 8.50 -2.08
CA LYS A 37 -5.41 9.39 -1.53
C LYS A 37 -4.88 10.16 -0.34
N ASN A 38 -5.05 11.48 -0.39
CA ASN A 38 -4.45 12.41 0.57
C ASN A 38 -2.92 12.18 0.63
N ASN A 39 -2.38 11.84 1.81
CA ASN A 39 -0.95 11.59 2.00
C ASN A 39 -0.62 10.10 2.17
N ASN A 40 -1.47 9.20 1.66
CA ASN A 40 -1.25 7.76 1.74
C ASN A 40 -1.26 7.12 0.36
N ALA A 41 -0.28 6.24 0.12
CA ALA A 41 -0.31 5.27 -0.95
C ALA A 41 -1.05 4.01 -0.49
N TYR A 42 -1.72 3.37 -1.43
CA TYR A 42 -2.39 2.08 -1.28
C TYR A 42 -1.71 1.12 -2.25
N LEU A 43 -0.68 0.43 -1.74
CA LEU A 43 0.24 -0.38 -2.52
C LEU A 43 -0.44 -1.67 -2.96
N GLU A 44 -0.50 -1.93 -4.25
CA GLU A 44 -1.09 -3.14 -4.83
C GLU A 44 -0.31 -4.41 -4.41
N GLU A 45 -1.04 -5.48 -4.07
CA GLU A 45 -0.49 -6.67 -3.42
C GLU A 45 0.43 -7.51 -4.30
N ASP A 46 0.15 -7.62 -5.60
CA ASP A 46 0.87 -8.49 -6.53
C ASP A 46 2.26 -7.94 -6.85
N CYS A 47 2.41 -6.60 -6.89
CA CYS A 47 3.66 -5.96 -7.31
C CYS A 47 4.32 -5.08 -6.24
N ASP A 48 3.58 -4.17 -5.60
CA ASP A 48 4.17 -3.07 -4.85
C ASP A 48 4.33 -3.35 -3.35
N VAL A 49 3.49 -4.22 -2.78
CA VAL A 49 3.63 -4.64 -1.37
C VAL A 49 4.95 -5.35 -1.12
N SER A 50 5.39 -6.20 -2.05
CA SER A 50 6.67 -6.90 -1.93
C SER A 50 7.87 -5.94 -1.92
N VAL A 51 7.82 -4.88 -2.73
CA VAL A 51 8.83 -3.81 -2.78
C VAL A 51 8.92 -3.11 -1.43
N PHE A 52 7.77 -2.75 -0.84
CA PHE A 52 7.71 -2.13 0.47
C PHE A 52 8.25 -3.05 1.58
N CYS A 53 7.80 -4.31 1.63
CA CYS A 53 8.23 -5.29 2.62
C CYS A 53 9.75 -5.51 2.60
N ASN A 54 10.35 -5.52 1.41
CA ASN A 54 11.79 -5.65 1.26
C ASN A 54 12.53 -4.43 1.81
N ALA A 55 12.08 -3.21 1.50
CA ALA A 55 12.71 -1.98 1.96
C ALA A 55 12.52 -1.72 3.46
N VAL A 56 11.32 -1.97 3.99
CA VAL A 56 11.00 -1.70 5.40
C VAL A 56 11.73 -2.66 6.34
N ARG A 57 12.00 -3.90 5.93
CA ARG A 57 12.69 -4.89 6.76
C ARG A 57 14.11 -4.47 7.14
N GLU A 58 14.78 -3.69 6.30
CA GLU A 58 16.12 -3.16 6.58
C GLU A 58 16.08 -1.95 7.53
N SER A 59 14.99 -1.18 7.52
CA SER A 59 14.82 0.06 8.27
C SER A 59 14.08 -0.11 9.61
N ASP A 60 13.09 -1.01 9.69
CA ASP A 60 12.24 -1.25 10.86
C ASP A 60 11.95 -2.76 10.99
N PRO A 61 12.83 -3.55 11.63
CA PRO A 61 12.66 -5.00 11.77
C PRO A 61 11.49 -5.41 12.69
N LEU A 62 10.85 -4.48 13.38
CA LEU A 62 9.70 -4.72 14.27
C LEU A 62 8.38 -4.21 13.69
N TRP A 63 8.31 -4.02 12.37
CA TRP A 63 7.07 -3.63 11.73
C TRP A 63 5.98 -4.71 11.85
N ILE A 64 4.74 -4.28 12.10
CA ILE A 64 3.57 -5.14 12.31
C ILE A 64 2.54 -4.84 11.23
N LEU A 65 2.03 -5.90 10.59
CA LEU A 65 0.93 -5.83 9.63
C LEU A 65 -0.41 -6.02 10.36
N ASN A 66 -1.28 -5.01 10.31
CA ASN A 66 -2.69 -5.16 10.66
C ASN A 66 -3.47 -5.50 9.40
N GLN A 67 -4.08 -6.69 9.35
CA GLN A 67 -4.92 -7.07 8.23
C GLN A 67 -6.37 -6.65 8.49
N HIS A 68 -6.90 -5.86 7.57
CA HIS A 68 -8.30 -5.47 7.45
C HIS A 68 -8.89 -6.15 6.22
N ILE A 69 -9.29 -7.41 6.39
CA ILE A 69 -10.02 -8.14 5.36
C ILE A 69 -11.49 -7.78 5.52
N THR A 70 -12.07 -7.08 4.55
CA THR A 70 -13.53 -6.92 4.51
C THR A 70 -14.13 -8.23 4.00
N GLU A 71 -14.75 -9.01 4.90
CA GLU A 71 -15.35 -10.34 4.63
C GLU A 71 -16.55 -10.32 3.64
N HIS A 72 -16.88 -9.18 3.04
CA HIS A 72 -17.95 -9.07 2.06
C HIS A 72 -17.40 -9.40 0.67
N GLN A 73 -17.39 -10.70 0.34
CA GLN A 73 -16.99 -11.28 -0.95
C GLN A 73 -17.67 -10.68 -2.20
N SER A 74 -18.58 -9.72 -2.04
CA SER A 74 -19.37 -9.10 -3.11
C SER A 74 -19.19 -7.59 -3.25
N GLN A 75 -18.42 -6.92 -2.39
CA GLN A 75 -18.24 -5.47 -2.46
C GLN A 75 -16.81 -5.09 -2.86
N TYR A 76 -16.70 -4.39 -3.99
CA TYR A 76 -15.46 -3.76 -4.42
C TYR A 76 -15.01 -2.72 -3.39
N SER A 77 -13.72 -2.75 -3.04
CA SER A 77 -13.13 -1.75 -2.16
C SER A 77 -13.22 -0.36 -2.77
N SER A 78 -13.56 0.65 -1.96
CA SER A 78 -13.57 2.05 -2.40
C SER A 78 -12.19 2.54 -2.86
N ILE A 79 -11.11 1.84 -2.50
CA ILE A 79 -9.74 2.08 -2.95
C ILE A 79 -9.61 2.02 -4.47
N ARG A 80 -10.41 1.16 -5.13
CA ARG A 80 -10.41 1.05 -6.60
C ARG A 80 -10.85 2.32 -7.32
N GLY A 81 -11.53 3.24 -6.62
CA GLY A 81 -11.96 4.53 -7.15
C GLY A 81 -11.01 5.68 -6.79
N TYR A 82 -9.87 5.42 -6.17
CA TYR A 82 -8.89 6.45 -5.85
C TYR A 82 -8.06 6.80 -7.09
N ASP A 83 -7.37 7.93 -7.03
CA ASP A 83 -6.43 8.29 -8.08
C ASP A 83 -5.32 7.25 -8.13
N LYS A 84 -4.85 6.94 -9.34
CA LYS A 84 -3.67 6.08 -9.51
C LYS A 84 -2.48 6.74 -8.85
N TYR A 85 -1.60 5.93 -8.29
CA TYR A 85 -0.34 6.42 -7.76
C TYR A 85 0.48 7.00 -8.90
N ASP A 86 0.53 8.33 -8.98
CA ASP A 86 1.50 9.06 -9.78
C ASP A 86 2.54 9.63 -8.83
N TYR A 87 3.80 9.37 -9.12
CA TYR A 87 4.90 9.73 -8.25
C TYR A 87 4.83 11.23 -7.91
N PRO A 88 4.52 11.60 -6.64
CA PRO A 88 4.34 13.00 -6.30
C PRO A 88 5.70 13.69 -6.28
N LYS A 89 5.90 14.58 -7.25
CA LYS A 89 7.08 15.47 -7.38
C LYS A 89 7.39 16.21 -6.09
#